data_AF-A0A9E3J8K4-F1
#
_entry.id   AF-A0A9E3J8K4-F1
#
_cell.length_a   1.000
_cell.length_b   1.000
_cell.length_c   1.000
_cell.angle_alpha   90.00
_cell.angle_beta   90.00
_cell.angle_gamma   90.00
#
_symmetry.space_group_name_H-M   'P 1'
#
loop_
_entity.id
_entity.type
_entity.pdbx_description
1 polymer ?
#
loop_
_entity_poly.entity_id
_entity_poly.type
_entity_poly.pdbx_seq_one_letter_code
_entity_poly.pdbx_strand_id
1 'polypeptide(L)'
;MDSQTSQTPQVPQQPHTFQVDLRGLVDLLSHHLYSSPKVYLRELLQNAVDAITARRAEQPDAPARVRLYAENGTLRVEDSGVGLTEADVHSLLATIGRSSKRAEGLQEARSDFLGQFGIGLLACFVVAERIRVVSRSARTPDAPPV
;
A
#
# COMPACT_ATOMS: atom_id res chain seq x y z
N MET A 1 -14.79 5.16 -50.28
CA MET A 1 -13.73 5.69 -49.41
C MET A 1 -14.16 5.35 -48.00
N ASP A 2 -13.91 4.10 -47.60
CA ASP A 2 -14.42 3.53 -46.36
C ASP A 2 -13.27 3.41 -45.37
N SER A 3 -13.16 4.39 -44.48
CA SER A 3 -12.20 4.38 -43.37
C SER A 3 -12.82 3.63 -42.19
N GLN A 4 -12.60 2.31 -42.12
CA GLN A 4 -12.88 1.53 -40.92
C GLN A 4 -11.85 1.87 -39.84
N THR A 5 -12.28 2.58 -38.80
CA THR A 5 -11.54 2.74 -37.56
C THR A 5 -11.51 1.41 -36.80
N SER A 6 -10.34 0.78 -36.77
CA SER A 6 -10.04 -0.38 -35.93
C SER A 6 -10.15 -0.02 -34.44
N GLN A 7 -11.15 -0.56 -33.75
CA GLN A 7 -11.23 -0.53 -32.30
C GLN A 7 -10.33 -1.64 -31.73
N THR A 8 -9.30 -1.26 -30.98
CA THR A 8 -8.46 -2.20 -30.23
C THR A 8 -9.28 -2.81 -29.09
N PRO A 9 -9.29 -4.15 -28.90
CA PRO A 9 -10.03 -4.77 -27.80
C PRO A 9 -9.43 -4.36 -26.45
N GLN A 10 -10.24 -3.77 -25.56
CA GLN A 10 -9.87 -3.60 -24.16
C GLN A 10 -9.86 -4.96 -23.46
N VAL A 11 -8.67 -5.46 -23.12
CA VAL A 11 -8.51 -6.66 -22.30
C VAL A 11 -8.99 -6.33 -20.88
N PRO A 12 -9.98 -7.04 -20.31
CA PRO A 12 -10.39 -6.81 -18.94
C PRO A 12 -9.24 -7.16 -17.99
N GLN A 13 -8.80 -6.18 -17.19
CA GLN A 13 -7.76 -6.39 -16.21
C GLN A 13 -8.26 -7.34 -15.12
N GLN A 14 -7.59 -8.48 -14.99
CA GLN A 14 -7.94 -9.46 -13.97
C GLN A 14 -7.41 -9.01 -12.61
N PRO A 15 -8.22 -9.09 -11.54
CA PRO A 15 -7.74 -8.82 -10.19
C PRO A 15 -6.68 -9.85 -9.81
N HIS A 16 -5.44 -9.40 -9.63
CA HIS A 16 -4.36 -10.25 -9.13
C HIS A 16 -4.63 -10.62 -7.68
N THR A 17 -4.86 -11.92 -7.43
CA THR A 17 -5.05 -12.46 -6.08
C THR A 17 -3.72 -12.99 -5.57
N PHE A 18 -3.16 -12.34 -4.54
CA PHE A 18 -1.93 -12.80 -3.89
C PHE A 18 -2.26 -13.33 -2.49
N GLN A 19 -1.79 -14.55 -2.19
CA GLN A 19 -1.94 -15.17 -0.88
C GLN A 19 -0.62 -15.04 -0.11
N VAL A 20 -0.64 -14.28 0.99
CA VAL A 20 0.47 -14.17 1.94
C VAL A 20 0.14 -15.02 3.17
N ASP A 21 1.06 -15.87 3.62
CA ASP A 21 0.94 -16.53 4.92
C ASP A 21 1.25 -15.51 6.03
N LEU A 22 0.19 -15.02 6.68
CA LEU A 22 0.24 -13.94 7.67
C LEU A 22 0.53 -14.42 9.10
N ARG A 23 0.70 -15.74 9.34
CA ARG A 23 0.82 -16.29 10.70
C ARG A 23 2.01 -15.72 11.48
N GLY A 24 3.20 -15.67 10.88
CA GLY A 24 4.39 -15.09 11.52
C GLY A 24 4.38 -13.55 11.62
N LEU A 25 3.50 -12.90 10.88
CA LEU A 25 3.36 -11.45 10.87
C LEU A 25 2.47 -10.96 12.02
N VAL A 26 1.45 -11.73 12.38
CA VAL A 26 0.61 -11.44 13.56
C VAL A 26 1.47 -11.40 14.82
N ASP A 27 2.47 -12.29 14.97
CA ASP A 27 3.39 -12.28 16.11
C ASP A 27 4.37 -11.09 16.12
N LEU A 28 4.82 -10.64 14.94
CA LEU A 28 5.66 -9.43 14.82
C LEU A 28 4.85 -8.16 15.16
N LEU A 29 3.61 -8.09 14.68
CA LEU A 29 2.68 -6.99 14.92
C LEU A 29 2.15 -7.00 16.37
N SER A 30 2.07 -8.18 17.00
CA SER A 30 1.51 -8.33 18.35
C SER A 30 2.38 -7.74 19.45
N HIS A 31 3.69 -7.84 19.31
CA HIS A 31 4.63 -7.34 20.32
C HIS A 31 4.89 -5.82 20.22
N HIS A 32 4.57 -5.18 19.10
CA HIS A 32 4.85 -3.75 18.87
C HIS A 32 3.60 -2.85 18.70
N LEU A 33 2.44 -3.37 18.28
CA LEU A 33 1.25 -2.55 17.99
C LEU A 33 0.19 -2.55 19.09
N TYR A 34 0.24 -3.46 20.06
CA TYR A 34 -0.83 -3.61 21.07
C TYR A 34 -0.81 -2.57 22.19
N SER A 35 -0.01 -1.51 22.09
CA SER A 35 -0.11 -0.38 23.03
C SER A 35 -1.32 0.53 22.72
N SER A 36 -1.81 0.57 21.47
CA SER A 36 -3.06 1.27 21.15
C SER A 36 -3.65 0.88 19.79
N PRO A 37 -4.97 0.65 19.69
CA PRO A 37 -5.65 0.44 18.41
C PRO A 37 -5.57 1.66 17.47
N LYS A 38 -4.93 2.76 17.84
CA LYS A 38 -4.74 3.95 16.99
C LYS A 38 -3.53 3.86 16.06
N VAL A 39 -2.66 2.85 16.23
CA VAL A 39 -1.40 2.79 15.46
C VAL A 39 -1.65 2.63 13.95
N TYR A 40 -2.66 1.87 13.53
CA TYR A 40 -2.96 1.68 12.09
C TYR A 40 -3.18 3.03 11.37
N LEU A 41 -3.85 3.98 12.03
CA LEU A 41 -4.17 5.27 11.42
C LEU A 41 -2.90 6.11 11.24
N ARG A 42 -2.00 6.06 12.23
CA ARG A 42 -0.70 6.71 12.16
C ARG A 42 0.12 6.15 10.98
N GLU A 43 0.15 4.83 10.81
CA GLU A 43 0.86 4.19 9.69
C GLU A 43 0.27 4.58 8.33
N LEU A 44 -1.07 4.59 8.19
CA LEU A 44 -1.73 5.01 6.95
C LEU A 44 -1.43 6.48 6.61
N LEU A 45 -1.44 7.36 7.61
CA LEU A 45 -1.13 8.77 7.41
C LEU A 45 0.36 8.99 7.07
N GLN A 46 1.27 8.26 7.71
CA GLN A 46 2.69 8.34 7.39
C GLN A 46 2.94 7.90 5.94
N ASN A 47 2.35 6.78 5.50
CA ASN A 47 2.46 6.31 4.12
C ASN A 47 1.93 7.36 3.12
N ALA A 48 0.81 8.02 3.44
CA ALA A 48 0.26 9.08 2.61
C ALA A 48 1.20 10.30 2.52
N VAL A 49 1.79 10.72 3.64
CA VAL A 49 2.77 11.82 3.68
C VAL A 49 4.02 11.48 2.88
N ASP A 50 4.54 10.26 3.02
CA ASP A 50 5.72 9.81 2.28
C ASP A 50 5.46 9.77 0.78
N ALA A 51 4.29 9.25 0.36
CA ALA A 51 3.88 9.23 -1.04
C ALA A 51 3.73 10.64 -1.64
N ILE A 52 3.16 11.59 -0.89
CA ILE A 52 3.04 12.99 -1.29
C ILE A 52 4.41 13.65 -1.39
N THR A 53 5.28 13.40 -0.41
CA THR A 53 6.64 13.93 -0.37
C THR A 53 7.44 13.44 -1.57
N ALA A 54 7.36 12.14 -1.87
CA ALA A 54 7.98 11.55 -3.05
C ALA A 54 7.47 12.18 -4.35
N ARG A 55 6.15 12.40 -4.47
CA ARG A 55 5.59 13.08 -5.65
C ARG A 55 6.10 14.50 -5.79
N ARG A 56 6.14 15.26 -4.69
CA ARG A 56 6.57 16.67 -4.71
C ARG A 56 8.05 16.86 -4.94
N ALA A 57 8.88 15.86 -4.62
CA ALA A 57 10.29 15.87 -5.00
C ALA A 57 10.47 15.87 -6.53
N GLU A 58 9.55 15.24 -7.28
CA GLU A 58 9.55 15.20 -8.75
C GLU A 58 8.68 16.31 -9.37
N GLN A 59 7.58 16.68 -8.71
CA GLN A 59 6.56 17.64 -9.16
C GLN A 59 6.22 18.61 -8.02
N PRO A 60 7.01 19.68 -7.80
CA PRO A 60 6.86 20.56 -6.63
C PRO A 60 5.46 21.16 -6.43
N ASP A 61 4.78 21.48 -7.53
CA ASP A 61 3.44 22.07 -7.54
C ASP A 61 2.30 21.03 -7.43
N ALA A 62 2.63 19.74 -7.28
CA ALA A 62 1.63 18.69 -7.13
C ALA A 62 0.74 18.93 -5.89
N PRO A 63 -0.55 18.56 -5.95
CA PRO A 63 -1.43 18.61 -4.79
C PRO A 63 -0.85 17.79 -3.62
N ALA A 64 -0.95 18.31 -2.41
CA ALA A 64 -0.74 17.57 -1.17
C ALA A 64 -2.06 17.49 -0.42
N ARG A 65 -2.77 16.37 -0.59
CA ARG A 65 -4.06 16.16 0.03
C ARG A 65 -4.15 14.72 0.51
N VAL A 66 -4.59 14.56 1.74
CA VAL A 66 -5.03 13.28 2.31
C VAL A 66 -6.51 13.43 2.68
N ARG A 67 -7.35 12.48 2.28
CA ARG A 67 -8.77 12.43 2.63
C ARG A 67 -9.09 11.13 3.35
N LEU A 68 -9.89 11.25 4.40
CA LEU A 68 -10.34 10.13 5.21
C LEU A 68 -11.85 10.06 5.15
N TYR A 69 -12.37 8.87 4.88
CA TYR A 69 -13.80 8.59 4.87
C TYR A 69 -14.04 7.41 5.80
N ALA A 70 -14.98 7.57 6.72
CA ALA A 70 -15.38 6.53 7.65
C ALA A 70 -16.89 6.33 7.52
N GLU A 71 -17.30 5.28 6.82
CA GLU A 71 -18.69 4.97 6.52
C GLU A 71 -18.92 3.47 6.45
N ASN A 72 -20.08 2.98 6.92
CA ASN A 72 -20.49 1.58 6.83
C ASN A 72 -19.42 0.57 7.31
N GLY A 73 -18.72 0.87 8.41
CA GLY A 73 -17.67 0.00 8.95
C GLY A 73 -16.39 -0.07 8.10
N THR A 74 -16.27 0.78 7.08
CA THR A 74 -15.09 0.88 6.21
C THR A 74 -14.36 2.19 6.47
N LEU A 75 -13.04 2.12 6.64
CA LEU A 75 -12.16 3.27 6.60
C LEU A 75 -11.47 3.32 5.23
N ARG A 76 -11.62 4.44 4.53
CA ARG A 76 -10.91 4.73 3.28
C ARG A 76 -9.97 5.91 3.50
N VAL A 77 -8.71 5.73 3.11
CA VAL A 77 -7.69 6.78 3.06
C VAL A 77 -7.29 6.98 1.61
N GLU A 78 -7.37 8.22 1.14
CA GLU A 78 -6.93 8.62 -0.20
C GLU A 78 -5.83 9.67 -0.07
N ASP A 79 -4.74 9.51 -0.81
CA ASP A 79 -3.70 10.51 -0.93
C ASP A 79 -3.50 10.94 -2.39
N SER A 80 -2.92 12.12 -2.58
CA SER A 80 -2.53 12.65 -3.90
C SER A 80 -1.04 12.39 -4.21
N GLY A 81 -0.44 11.37 -3.61
CA GLY A 81 0.96 11.05 -3.71
C GLY A 81 1.38 10.39 -5.02
N VAL A 82 2.58 9.84 -5.03
CA VAL A 82 3.26 9.33 -6.24
C VAL A 82 2.59 8.08 -6.80
N GLY A 83 1.83 7.36 -5.96
CA GLY A 83 1.16 6.11 -6.32
C GLY A 83 2.12 4.97 -6.62
N LEU A 84 1.57 3.82 -6.99
CA LEU A 84 2.31 2.59 -7.27
C LEU A 84 2.08 2.16 -8.70
N THR A 85 3.13 1.58 -9.30
CA THR A 85 3.04 0.77 -10.51
C THR A 85 2.79 -0.70 -10.14
N GLU A 86 2.46 -1.53 -11.13
CA GLU A 86 2.32 -2.98 -10.93
C GLU A 86 3.62 -3.60 -10.40
N ALA A 87 4.78 -3.17 -10.94
CA ALA A 87 6.08 -3.61 -10.48
C ALA A 87 6.34 -3.24 -9.00
N ASP A 88 5.93 -2.04 -8.57
CA ASP A 88 6.05 -1.61 -7.18
C ASP A 88 5.22 -2.50 -6.26
N VAL A 89 4.00 -2.85 -6.67
CA VAL A 89 3.12 -3.77 -5.93
C VAL A 89 3.76 -5.16 -5.81
N HIS A 90 4.32 -5.70 -6.89
CA HIS A 90 5.04 -6.98 -6.84
C HIS A 90 6.23 -6.94 -5.87
N SER A 91 7.01 -5.86 -5.90
CA SER A 91 8.17 -5.67 -5.01
C SER A 91 7.74 -5.57 -3.54
N LEU A 92 6.65 -4.83 -3.28
CA LEU A 92 6.04 -4.69 -1.96
C LEU A 92 5.60 -6.07 -1.42
N LEU A 93 4.84 -6.83 -2.20
CA LEU A 93 4.36 -8.16 -1.81
C LEU A 93 5.51 -9.15 -1.59
N ALA A 94 6.54 -9.13 -2.44
CA ALA A 94 7.73 -9.96 -2.27
C ALA A 94 8.49 -9.60 -0.99
N THR A 95 8.54 -8.32 -0.63
CA THR A 95 9.18 -7.84 0.60
C THR A 95 8.41 -8.31 1.84
N ILE A 96 7.08 -8.19 1.83
CA ILE A 96 6.21 -8.71 2.90
C ILE A 96 6.44 -10.23 3.07
N GLY A 97 6.42 -10.99 1.98
CA GLY A 97 6.65 -12.44 2.02
C GLY A 97 8.04 -12.85 2.55
N ARG A 98 9.09 -12.06 2.25
CA ARG A 98 10.44 -12.28 2.83
C ARG A 98 10.50 -11.92 4.30
N SER A 99 9.83 -10.85 4.72
CA SER A 99 9.80 -10.42 6.12
C SER A 99 9.06 -11.45 7.01
N SER A 100 8.00 -12.09 6.52
CA SER A 100 7.33 -13.19 7.23
C SER A 100 8.26 -14.37 7.51
N LYS A 101 9.20 -14.69 6.60
CA LYS A 101 10.19 -15.77 6.79
C LYS A 101 11.32 -15.40 7.76
N ARG A 102 11.63 -14.10 7.91
CA ARG A 102 12.66 -13.62 8.85
C ARG A 102 12.14 -13.50 10.28
N ALA A 103 10.83 -13.44 10.48
CA ALA A 103 10.22 -13.38 11.81
C ALA A 103 10.54 -14.62 12.68
N GLU A 104 10.91 -15.75 12.07
CA GLU A 104 11.40 -16.94 12.79
C GLU A 104 12.80 -16.74 13.43
N GLY A 105 13.48 -15.60 13.22
CA GLY A 105 14.84 -15.36 13.72
C GLY A 105 15.19 -13.95 14.21
N LEU A 106 14.22 -13.06 14.49
CA LEU A 106 14.49 -11.63 14.74
C LEU A 106 14.03 -11.11 16.12
N GLN A 107 14.51 -11.73 17.20
CA GLN A 107 14.31 -11.19 18.56
C GLN A 107 15.18 -9.96 18.91
N GLU A 108 16.12 -9.55 18.04
CA GLU A 108 17.16 -8.57 18.40
C GLU A 108 17.15 -7.23 17.65
N ALA A 109 16.31 -7.05 16.62
CA ALA A 109 16.32 -5.82 15.84
C ALA A 109 15.31 -4.78 16.38
N ARG A 110 15.52 -4.34 17.63
CA ARG A 110 14.48 -3.77 18.51
C ARG A 110 14.24 -2.26 18.50
N SER A 111 14.90 -1.44 17.68
CA SER A 111 14.83 0.03 17.89
C SER A 111 14.43 0.88 16.69
N ASP A 112 14.82 0.54 15.46
CA ASP A 112 14.84 1.55 14.38
C ASP A 112 13.89 1.23 13.21
N PHE A 113 12.95 0.29 13.39
CA PHE A 113 12.08 -0.22 12.33
C PHE A 113 10.89 0.69 11.95
N LEU A 114 10.97 1.98 12.24
CA LEU A 114 9.94 2.98 11.90
C LEU A 114 10.07 3.55 10.47
N GLY A 115 11.01 3.04 9.65
CA GLY A 115 11.31 3.62 8.33
C GLY A 115 11.74 2.65 7.23
N GLN A 116 11.57 1.33 7.39
CA GLN A 116 11.82 0.38 6.30
C GLN A 116 10.52 -0.27 5.80
N PHE A 117 9.93 0.41 4.81
CA PHE A 117 9.17 -0.08 3.67
C PHE A 117 8.45 -1.44 3.80
N GLY A 118 7.12 -1.34 3.88
CA GLY A 118 6.22 -2.35 3.31
C GLY A 118 5.30 -3.07 4.29
N ILE A 119 5.49 -2.88 5.60
CA ILE A 119 4.69 -3.54 6.64
C ILE A 119 3.66 -2.63 7.33
N GLY A 120 3.69 -1.31 7.11
CA GLY A 120 2.71 -0.38 7.72
C GLY A 120 1.25 -0.66 7.31
N LEU A 121 1.03 -1.15 6.08
CA LEU A 121 -0.29 -1.60 5.63
C LEU A 121 -0.81 -2.77 6.47
N LEU A 122 0.09 -3.61 6.98
CA LEU A 122 -0.27 -4.80 7.73
C LEU A 122 -0.79 -4.48 9.12
N ALA A 123 -0.45 -3.31 9.68
CA ALA A 123 -1.07 -2.79 10.90
C ALA A 123 -2.60 -2.64 10.77
N CYS A 124 -3.11 -2.50 9.55
CA CYS A 124 -4.56 -2.43 9.32
C CYS A 124 -5.27 -3.76 9.58
N PHE A 125 -4.58 -4.91 9.50
CA PHE A 125 -5.18 -6.22 9.83
C PHE A 125 -5.50 -6.38 11.32
N VAL A 126 -5.00 -5.48 12.18
CA VAL A 126 -5.41 -5.43 13.60
C VAL A 126 -6.88 -4.99 13.75
N VAL A 127 -7.40 -4.23 12.79
CA VAL A 127 -8.75 -3.63 12.86
C VAL A 127 -9.65 -3.95 11.66
N ALA A 128 -9.14 -4.67 10.65
CA ALA A 128 -9.86 -4.99 9.43
C ALA A 128 -9.60 -6.42 8.97
N GLU A 129 -10.66 -7.13 8.59
CA GLU A 129 -10.58 -8.48 8.01
C GLU A 129 -10.04 -8.47 6.57
N ARG A 130 -10.26 -7.36 5.86
CA ARG A 130 -9.90 -7.19 4.45
C ARG A 130 -9.31 -5.81 4.22
N ILE A 131 -8.23 -5.77 3.47
CA ILE A 131 -7.61 -4.53 2.98
C ILE A 131 -7.72 -4.52 1.45
N ARG A 132 -8.14 -3.38 0.90
CA ARG A 132 -8.11 -3.11 -0.54
C ARG A 132 -7.24 -1.89 -0.80
N VAL A 133 -6.22 -2.06 -1.61
CA VAL A 133 -5.40 -0.97 -2.13
C VAL A 133 -5.81 -0.75 -3.59
N VAL A 134 -5.95 0.52 -3.97
CA VAL A 134 -6.07 0.93 -5.37
C VAL A 134 -5.09 2.06 -5.57
N SER A 135 -4.20 1.95 -6.55
CA SER A 135 -3.18 2.96 -6.79
C SER A 135 -3.00 3.23 -8.28
N ARG A 136 -2.56 4.44 -8.60
CA ARG A 136 -2.14 4.81 -9.95
C ARG A 136 -0.87 5.64 -9.83
N SER A 137 0.19 5.21 -10.49
CA SER A 137 1.43 5.98 -10.46
C SER A 137 1.30 7.30 -11.21
N ALA A 138 1.75 8.38 -10.58
CA ALA A 138 1.91 9.69 -11.20
C ALA A 138 3.02 9.71 -12.26
N ARG A 139 3.93 8.73 -12.25
CA ARG A 139 5.02 8.57 -13.23
C ARG A 139 4.55 7.93 -14.53
N THR A 140 3.46 7.15 -14.47
CA THR A 140 2.86 6.47 -15.62
C THR A 140 1.34 6.67 -15.61
N PRO A 141 0.84 7.91 -15.83
CA PRO A 141 -0.57 8.24 -15.63
C PRO A 141 -1.50 7.49 -16.61
N ASP A 142 -1.01 7.17 -17.81
CA ASP A 142 -1.74 6.43 -18.84
C ASP A 142 -1.82 4.92 -18.55
N ALA A 143 -0.98 4.42 -17.64
CA ALA A 143 -1.06 3.04 -17.21
C ALA A 143 -2.35 2.84 -16.38
N PRO A 144 -2.99 1.67 -16.49
CA PRO A 144 -4.15 1.36 -15.67
C PRO A 144 -3.80 1.35 -14.16
N PRO A 145 -4.79 1.58 -13.29
CA PRO A 145 -4.57 1.49 -11.85
C PRO A 145 -4.35 0.03 -11.43
N VAL A 146 -3.64 -0.15 -10.32
CA VAL A 146 -3.34 -1.43 -9.67
C VAL A 146 -4.11 -1.59 -8.38
#